data_AF-A0A3N5VH42-F1
#
_entry.id   AF-A0A3N5VH42-F1
#
_cell.length_a   1.000
_cell.length_b   1.000
_cell.length_c   1.000
_cell.angle_alpha   90.00
_cell.angle_beta   90.00
_cell.angle_gamma   90.00
#
_symmetry.space_group_name_H-M   'P 1'
#
loop_
_entity.id
_entity.type
_entity.pdbx_description
1 polymer ?
#
loop_
_entity_poly.entity_id
_entity_poly.type
_entity_poly.pdbx_seq_one_letter_code
_entity_poly.pdbx_strand_id
1 'polypeptide(L)'
;MRELLDAAVAKRKPLLTEQTDAVRLIDGAGDGLPGVFLETFAGRWLLSTTANTVPAAVGEWLRDRGVSCYWKRLDQNQKESPAHFCGPVVSEPFAIRENGIVYEISFHSGYSQGIFLDQRDNRAEVRRRMKPGLRLLNTFAYTGAFSVAAAMAGAETTTLDLSQPYLDWARRNLCHNSLDPAAHHFCKGDTFHWLRRFAKQGRLFDGIVLDPPTFSRDEKGKVFRVENDFGELAALAARVLAPGGWLLCCTNFRGMTPGGFERQLTASLPRPMSAHHTPMPPDFTDAAYLKSVWLE
;
A
#
# COMPACT_ATOMS: atom_id res chain seq x y z
N MET A 1 -30.27 -9.18 -0.01
CA MET A 1 -29.25 -8.15 0.32
C MET A 1 -28.53 -8.47 1.62
N ARG A 2 -29.21 -8.56 2.78
CA ARG A 2 -28.56 -8.89 4.06
C ARG A 2 -27.73 -10.18 4.03
N GLU A 3 -28.31 -11.26 3.50
CA GLU A 3 -27.60 -12.54 3.31
C GLU A 3 -26.33 -12.41 2.45
N LEU A 4 -26.35 -11.56 1.43
CA LEU A 4 -25.19 -11.32 0.56
C LEU A 4 -24.06 -10.59 1.31
N LEU A 5 -24.42 -9.58 2.10
CA LEU A 5 -23.48 -8.86 2.97
C LEU A 5 -22.89 -9.79 4.04
N ASP A 6 -23.72 -10.63 4.66
CA ASP A 6 -23.30 -11.61 5.66
C ASP A 6 -22.35 -12.65 5.05
N ALA A 7 -22.68 -13.16 3.86
CA ALA A 7 -21.85 -14.10 3.13
C ALA A 7 -20.49 -13.50 2.74
N ALA A 8 -20.47 -12.26 2.23
CA ALA A 8 -19.24 -11.56 1.85
C ALA A 8 -18.28 -11.39 3.04
N VAL A 9 -18.80 -10.96 4.20
CA VAL A 9 -18.03 -10.85 5.45
C VAL A 9 -17.58 -12.22 5.96
N ALA A 10 -18.47 -13.22 5.96
CA ALA A 10 -18.15 -14.56 6.44
C ALA A 10 -17.01 -15.20 5.63
N LYS A 11 -16.97 -14.97 4.31
CA LYS A 11 -15.90 -15.43 3.41
C LYS A 11 -14.51 -14.93 3.82
N ARG A 12 -14.38 -13.81 4.55
CA ARG A 12 -13.10 -13.26 5.00
C ARG A 12 -12.71 -13.60 6.43
N LYS A 13 -13.59 -14.25 7.20
CA LYS A 13 -13.26 -14.69 8.57
C LYS A 13 -11.95 -15.48 8.67
N PRO A 14 -11.60 -16.39 7.73
CA PRO A 14 -10.33 -17.12 7.81
C PRO A 14 -9.07 -16.25 7.68
N LEU A 15 -9.18 -15.04 7.10
CA LEU A 15 -8.05 -14.11 6.96
C LEU A 15 -7.81 -13.31 8.24
N LEU A 16 -8.82 -13.21 9.11
CA LEU A 16 -8.73 -12.54 10.40
C LEU A 16 -8.11 -13.49 11.42
N THR A 17 -6.97 -13.11 11.96
CA THR A 17 -6.18 -13.90 12.93
C THR A 17 -5.65 -12.99 14.03
N GLU A 18 -5.02 -13.56 15.06
CA GLU A 18 -4.29 -12.76 16.07
C GLU A 18 -3.13 -11.95 15.49
N GLN A 19 -2.70 -12.28 14.27
CA GLN A 19 -1.61 -11.61 13.56
C GLN A 19 -2.12 -10.66 12.47
N THR A 20 -3.40 -10.73 12.09
CA THR A 20 -3.98 -9.89 11.04
C THR A 20 -5.42 -9.54 11.40
N ASP A 21 -5.68 -8.28 11.72
CA ASP A 21 -7.00 -7.76 12.09
C ASP A 21 -7.53 -6.68 11.13
N ALA A 22 -6.81 -6.46 10.01
CA ALA A 22 -7.20 -5.56 8.94
C ALA A 22 -7.25 -6.24 7.57
N VAL A 23 -8.44 -6.26 6.94
CA VAL A 23 -8.71 -6.94 5.67
C VAL A 23 -9.86 -6.27 4.90
N ARG A 24 -9.98 -6.54 3.60
CA ARG A 24 -11.13 -6.18 2.75
C ARG A 24 -12.28 -7.16 2.99
N LEU A 25 -13.33 -6.75 3.69
CA LEU A 25 -14.51 -7.59 3.98
C LEU A 25 -15.46 -7.73 2.79
N ILE A 26 -15.64 -6.68 2.00
CA ILE A 26 -16.50 -6.66 0.81
C ILE A 26 -15.75 -5.96 -0.30
N ASP A 27 -15.60 -6.61 -1.45
CA ASP A 27 -14.86 -6.11 -2.61
C ASP A 27 -15.76 -5.98 -3.85
N GLY A 28 -16.71 -5.04 -3.78
CA GLY A 28 -17.45 -4.59 -4.95
C GLY A 28 -18.18 -5.71 -5.71
N ALA A 29 -17.99 -5.74 -7.03
CA ALA A 29 -18.64 -6.73 -7.89
C ALA A 29 -18.17 -8.16 -7.61
N GLY A 30 -16.96 -8.35 -7.05
CA GLY A 30 -16.43 -9.66 -6.65
C GLY A 30 -17.24 -10.36 -5.55
N ASP A 31 -18.05 -9.61 -4.82
CA ASP A 31 -18.99 -10.10 -3.81
C ASP A 31 -20.46 -9.82 -4.16
N GLY A 32 -20.75 -9.55 -5.44
CA GLY A 32 -22.11 -9.26 -5.91
C GLY A 32 -22.67 -7.91 -5.47
N LEU A 33 -21.80 -7.00 -5.01
CA LEU A 33 -22.15 -5.67 -4.48
C LEU A 33 -21.40 -4.55 -5.24
N PRO A 34 -21.65 -4.35 -6.55
CA PRO A 34 -20.90 -3.39 -7.36
C PRO A 34 -20.86 -2.00 -6.74
N GLY A 35 -19.65 -1.44 -6.63
CA GLY A 35 -19.45 -0.10 -6.09
C GLY A 35 -19.58 0.03 -4.57
N VAL A 36 -19.70 -1.07 -3.82
CA VAL A 36 -19.70 -1.10 -2.36
C VAL A 36 -18.47 -1.86 -1.89
N PHE A 37 -17.65 -1.22 -1.07
CA PHE A 37 -16.45 -1.80 -0.51
C PHE A 37 -16.44 -1.61 1.01
N LEU A 38 -16.01 -2.63 1.74
CA LEU A 38 -15.94 -2.58 3.20
C LEU A 38 -14.59 -3.11 3.66
N GLU A 39 -13.89 -2.36 4.49
CA GLU A 39 -12.64 -2.76 5.14
C GLU A 39 -12.84 -2.80 6.64
N THR A 40 -12.18 -3.74 7.32
CA THR A 40 -12.03 -3.73 8.77
C THR A 40 -10.61 -3.32 9.14
N PHE A 41 -10.49 -2.59 10.23
CA PHE A 41 -9.25 -2.13 10.86
C PHE A 41 -9.38 -2.37 12.37
N ALA A 42 -8.94 -3.54 12.84
CA ALA A 42 -9.08 -3.98 14.24
C ALA A 42 -10.54 -3.84 14.76
N GLY A 43 -11.51 -4.31 13.97
CA GLY A 43 -12.94 -4.28 14.30
C GLY A 43 -13.65 -2.93 14.03
N ARG A 44 -12.92 -1.92 13.54
CA ARG A 44 -13.49 -0.64 13.08
C ARG A 44 -13.65 -0.67 11.57
N TRP A 45 -14.80 -0.26 11.06
CA TRP A 45 -15.13 -0.44 9.65
C TRP A 45 -15.02 0.85 8.86
N LEU A 46 -14.50 0.73 7.64
CA LEU A 46 -14.54 1.77 6.63
C LEU A 46 -15.37 1.27 5.45
N LEU A 47 -16.54 1.86 5.28
CA LEU A 47 -17.36 1.73 4.09
C LEU A 47 -16.85 2.71 3.03
N SER A 48 -16.67 2.23 1.81
CA SER A 48 -16.37 3.05 0.65
C SER A 48 -17.39 2.78 -0.45
N THR A 49 -17.96 3.82 -1.06
CA THR A 49 -18.93 3.67 -2.16
C THR A 49 -18.51 4.47 -3.39
N THR A 50 -18.76 3.97 -4.60
CA THR A 50 -18.66 4.78 -5.83
C THR A 50 -19.85 5.73 -5.96
N ALA A 51 -21.03 5.33 -5.46
CA ALA A 51 -22.18 6.20 -5.33
C ALA A 51 -21.92 7.33 -4.31
N ASN A 52 -22.62 8.45 -4.49
CA ASN A 52 -22.57 9.60 -3.60
C ASN A 52 -23.33 9.41 -2.28
N THR A 53 -23.94 8.26 -2.06
CA THR A 53 -24.69 7.91 -0.85
C THR A 53 -24.43 6.47 -0.44
N VAL A 54 -24.69 6.17 0.83
CA VAL A 54 -24.73 4.80 1.34
C VAL A 54 -26.06 4.15 0.92
N PRO A 55 -26.05 3.00 0.22
CA PRO A 55 -27.29 2.30 -0.11
C PRO A 55 -28.08 1.94 1.16
N ALA A 56 -29.38 2.22 1.17
CA ALA A 56 -30.22 2.12 2.37
C ALA A 56 -30.09 0.76 3.08
N ALA A 57 -30.18 -0.34 2.33
CA ALA A 57 -30.05 -1.69 2.87
C ALA A 57 -28.66 -2.00 3.47
N VAL A 58 -27.60 -1.42 2.93
CA VAL A 58 -26.24 -1.52 3.51
C VAL A 58 -26.16 -0.71 4.80
N GLY A 59 -26.73 0.50 4.79
CA GLY A 59 -26.76 1.38 5.94
C GLY A 59 -27.54 0.80 7.14
N GLU A 60 -28.69 0.19 6.90
CA GLU A 60 -29.46 -0.54 7.92
C GLU A 60 -28.66 -1.73 8.47
N TRP A 61 -28.08 -2.53 7.59
CA TRP A 61 -27.27 -3.70 7.98
C TRP A 61 -26.04 -3.33 8.82
N LEU A 62 -25.42 -2.17 8.55
CA LEU A 62 -24.32 -1.62 9.34
C LEU A 62 -24.79 -1.16 10.73
N ARG A 63 -25.92 -0.44 10.80
CA ARG A 63 -26.48 0.07 12.07
C ARG A 63 -26.86 -1.06 13.02
N ASP A 64 -27.44 -2.14 12.51
CA ASP A 64 -27.86 -3.28 13.33
C ASP A 64 -26.70 -4.02 14.01
N ARG A 65 -25.46 -3.85 13.54
CA ARG A 65 -24.28 -4.47 14.13
C ARG A 65 -23.68 -3.69 15.28
N GLY A 66 -23.99 -2.39 15.39
CA GLY A 66 -23.40 -1.52 16.41
C GLY A 66 -21.88 -1.36 16.32
N VAL A 67 -21.24 -1.78 15.22
CA VAL A 67 -19.79 -1.58 15.01
C VAL A 67 -19.52 -0.15 14.59
N SER A 68 -18.38 0.39 15.00
CA SER A 68 -17.91 1.70 14.52
C SER A 68 -17.74 1.63 13.01
N CYS A 69 -18.50 2.43 12.28
CA CYS A 69 -18.40 2.53 10.83
C CYS A 69 -18.22 3.98 10.40
N TYR A 70 -17.22 4.19 9.54
CA TYR A 70 -17.00 5.42 8.81
C TYR A 70 -17.30 5.19 7.34
N TRP A 71 -17.65 6.24 6.61
CA TRP A 71 -17.99 6.18 5.20
C TRP A 71 -17.22 7.23 4.42
N LYS A 72 -16.74 6.85 3.23
CA LYS A 72 -16.25 7.79 2.23
C LYS A 72 -16.74 7.44 0.82
N ARG A 73 -16.79 8.45 -0.04
CA ARG A 73 -16.98 8.26 -1.48
C ARG A 73 -15.63 7.97 -2.14
N LEU A 74 -15.60 7.02 -3.07
CA LEU A 74 -14.46 6.79 -3.94
C LEU A 74 -14.54 7.74 -5.13
N ASP A 75 -13.89 8.88 -5.00
CA ASP A 75 -13.71 9.87 -6.06
C ASP A 75 -12.24 10.27 -6.09
N GLN A 76 -11.58 10.10 -7.25
CA GLN A 76 -10.16 10.40 -7.41
C GLN A 76 -9.83 11.89 -7.24
N ASN A 77 -10.84 12.77 -7.31
CA ASN A 77 -10.68 14.20 -7.14
C ASN A 77 -10.97 14.68 -5.71
N GLN A 78 -11.45 13.81 -4.82
CA GLN A 78 -11.74 14.16 -3.43
C GLN A 78 -10.68 13.57 -2.49
N LYS A 79 -10.16 14.42 -1.59
CA LYS A 79 -9.21 14.04 -0.54
C LYS A 79 -9.83 14.18 0.85
N GLU A 80 -11.12 13.89 0.94
CA GLU A 80 -11.90 14.07 2.15
C GLU A 80 -11.73 12.85 3.08
N SER A 81 -11.58 13.16 4.36
CA SER A 81 -11.57 12.16 5.42
C SER A 81 -12.91 11.42 5.46
N PRO A 82 -12.93 10.11 5.73
CA PRO A 82 -14.15 9.39 6.05
C PRO A 82 -15.00 10.11 7.10
N ALA A 83 -16.30 10.22 6.85
CA ALA A 83 -17.27 10.72 7.81
C ALA A 83 -17.74 9.58 8.73
N HIS A 84 -17.92 9.85 10.01
CA HIS A 84 -18.59 8.91 10.90
C HIS A 84 -20.00 8.60 10.37
N PHE A 85 -20.37 7.32 10.30
CA PHE A 85 -21.65 6.87 9.76
C PHE A 85 -22.55 6.26 10.84
N CYS A 86 -22.05 5.29 11.60
CA CYS A 86 -22.80 4.68 12.71
C CYS A 86 -21.89 3.99 13.73
N GLY A 87 -22.48 3.56 14.84
CA GLY A 87 -21.76 2.92 15.95
C GLY A 87 -20.92 3.91 16.76
N PRO A 88 -20.09 3.43 17.68
CA PRO A 88 -19.21 4.28 18.49
C PRO A 88 -18.23 5.09 17.62
N VAL A 89 -17.90 6.30 18.05
CA VAL A 89 -16.82 7.11 17.45
C VAL A 89 -15.48 6.54 17.87
N VAL A 90 -14.51 6.46 16.95
CA VAL A 90 -13.18 5.93 17.28
C VAL A 90 -12.31 6.99 17.94
N SER A 91 -11.51 6.59 18.93
CA SER A 91 -10.36 7.37 19.37
C SER A 91 -9.23 7.23 18.34
N GLU A 92 -8.60 8.35 17.98
CA GLU A 92 -7.59 8.41 16.94
C GLU A 92 -6.27 9.02 17.41
N PRO A 93 -5.14 8.65 16.80
CA PRO A 93 -4.99 7.52 15.88
C PRO A 93 -5.15 6.18 16.62
N PHE A 94 -5.33 5.08 15.89
CA PHE A 94 -5.43 3.74 16.48
C PHE A 94 -4.54 2.74 15.73
N ALA A 95 -4.26 1.60 16.35
CA ALA A 95 -3.38 0.59 15.78
C ALA A 95 -4.17 -0.57 15.17
N ILE A 96 -3.63 -1.15 14.11
CA ILE A 96 -4.03 -2.45 13.54
C ILE A 96 -2.82 -3.38 13.48
N ARG A 97 -3.08 -4.66 13.29
CA ARG A 97 -2.06 -5.67 13.04
C ARG A 97 -2.23 -6.30 11.67
N GLU A 98 -1.13 -6.46 10.96
CA GLU A 98 -1.06 -7.21 9.70
C GLU A 98 0.21 -8.07 9.70
N ASN A 99 0.05 -9.39 9.54
CA ASN A 99 1.15 -10.36 9.56
C ASN A 99 2.09 -10.21 10.78
N GLY A 100 1.51 -9.87 11.93
CA GLY A 100 2.22 -9.66 13.19
C GLY A 100 2.92 -8.32 13.33
N ILE A 101 2.71 -7.40 12.39
CA ILE A 101 3.29 -6.04 12.40
C ILE A 101 2.20 -5.05 12.75
N VAL A 102 2.52 -4.10 13.62
CA VAL A 102 1.60 -3.06 14.07
C VAL A 102 1.71 -1.84 13.15
N TYR A 103 0.57 -1.32 12.69
CA TYR A 103 0.52 -0.11 11.88
C TYR A 103 -0.49 0.87 12.47
N GLU A 104 -0.16 2.16 12.44
CA GLU A 104 -1.04 3.24 12.85
C GLU A 104 -2.01 3.62 11.74
N ILE A 105 -3.29 3.78 12.11
CA ILE A 105 -4.41 4.13 11.25
C ILE A 105 -5.07 5.42 11.74
N SER A 106 -5.51 6.25 10.81
CA SER A 106 -6.36 7.41 11.07
C SER A 106 -7.42 7.55 9.99
N PHE A 107 -8.69 7.70 10.38
CA PHE A 107 -9.76 8.09 9.48
C PHE A 107 -9.86 9.60 9.27
N HIS A 108 -8.96 10.40 9.86
CA HIS A 108 -8.93 11.87 9.70
C HIS A 108 -7.77 12.38 8.83
N SER A 109 -6.99 11.48 8.22
CA SER A 109 -5.81 11.81 7.40
C SER A 109 -6.11 12.23 5.96
N GLY A 110 -7.39 12.42 5.60
CA GLY A 110 -7.83 12.91 4.29
C GLY A 110 -7.77 11.85 3.19
N TYR A 111 -6.57 11.56 2.68
CA TYR A 111 -6.41 10.78 1.43
C TYR A 111 -6.56 9.26 1.63
N SER A 112 -5.81 8.71 2.57
CA SER A 112 -5.77 7.27 2.89
C SER A 112 -5.50 7.10 4.38
N GLN A 113 -5.81 5.91 4.90
CA GLN A 113 -6.00 5.74 6.34
C GLN A 113 -4.74 5.30 7.06
N GLY A 114 -3.62 5.23 6.35
CA GLY A 114 -2.32 4.85 6.91
C GLY A 114 -1.74 3.57 6.30
N ILE A 115 -2.51 2.78 5.56
CA ILE A 115 -2.03 1.56 4.87
C ILE A 115 -2.93 1.21 3.68
N PHE A 116 -2.35 0.61 2.65
CA PHE A 116 -3.08 0.00 1.54
C PHE A 116 -3.10 -1.52 1.73
N LEU A 117 -4.28 -2.10 1.98
CA LEU A 117 -4.44 -3.52 2.33
C LEU A 117 -4.22 -4.47 1.13
N ASP A 118 -4.36 -3.97 -0.10
CA ASP A 118 -4.04 -4.71 -1.33
C ASP A 118 -2.55 -5.03 -1.50
N GLN A 119 -1.69 -4.35 -0.73
CA GLN A 119 -0.24 -4.57 -0.70
C GLN A 119 0.20 -5.54 0.42
N ARG A 120 -0.73 -6.17 1.16
CA ARG A 120 -0.43 -7.06 2.30
C ARG A 120 0.53 -8.19 1.95
N ASP A 121 0.25 -8.89 0.87
CA ASP A 121 1.01 -10.09 0.48
C ASP A 121 2.40 -9.68 -0.07
N ASN A 122 2.50 -8.52 -0.72
CA ASN A 122 3.78 -7.95 -1.13
C ASN A 122 4.63 -7.56 0.08
N ARG A 123 4.03 -6.97 1.14
CA ARG A 123 4.76 -6.65 2.38
C ARG A 123 5.27 -7.91 3.08
N ALA A 124 4.47 -8.98 3.10
CA ALA A 124 4.90 -10.27 3.64
C ALA A 124 6.10 -10.83 2.85
N GLU A 125 6.07 -10.76 1.52
CA GLU A 125 7.16 -11.21 0.66
C GLU A 125 8.43 -10.35 0.82
N VAL A 126 8.30 -9.02 0.92
CA VAL A 126 9.42 -8.12 1.24
C VAL A 126 10.06 -8.52 2.56
N ARG A 127 9.26 -8.75 3.62
CA ARG A 127 9.78 -9.21 4.91
C ARG A 127 10.53 -10.53 4.78
N ARG A 128 10.00 -11.49 4.02
CA ARG A 128 10.62 -12.81 3.79
C ARG A 128 11.97 -12.73 3.09
N ARG A 129 12.14 -11.79 2.16
CA ARG A 129 13.39 -11.59 1.39
C ARG A 129 14.45 -10.79 2.14
N MET A 130 14.10 -10.15 3.24
CA MET A 130 14.99 -9.29 4.03
C MET A 130 15.58 -10.03 5.23
N LYS A 131 16.76 -9.59 5.69
CA LYS A 131 17.47 -10.14 6.86
C LYS A 131 18.50 -9.12 7.38
N PRO A 132 19.09 -9.32 8.58
CA PRO A 132 20.16 -8.46 9.07
C PRO A 132 21.30 -8.29 8.07
N GLY A 133 21.78 -7.05 7.94
CA GLY A 133 22.84 -6.67 7.00
C GLY A 133 22.38 -6.35 5.58
N LEU A 134 21.11 -6.64 5.22
CA LEU A 134 20.53 -6.17 3.95
C LEU A 134 19.95 -4.77 4.07
N ARG A 135 19.92 -4.06 2.94
CA ARG A 135 19.43 -2.69 2.82
C ARG A 135 18.22 -2.62 1.88
N LEU A 136 17.08 -2.13 2.38
CA LEU A 136 15.89 -1.84 1.59
C LEU A 136 15.86 -0.35 1.21
N LEU A 137 15.58 -0.04 -0.06
CA LEU A 137 15.09 1.28 -0.48
C LEU A 137 13.57 1.21 -0.76
N ASN A 138 12.77 1.92 0.04
CA ASN A 138 11.33 2.06 -0.17
C ASN A 138 11.04 3.44 -0.75
N THR A 139 10.58 3.50 -2.00
CA THR A 139 10.26 4.76 -2.70
C THR A 139 8.77 4.99 -2.75
N PHE A 140 8.34 6.27 -2.83
CA PHE A 140 6.92 6.64 -2.73
C PHE A 140 6.28 6.03 -1.47
N ALA A 141 7.05 6.08 -0.38
CA ALA A 141 6.89 5.17 0.74
C ALA A 141 5.60 5.36 1.54
N TYR A 142 4.93 6.50 1.39
CA TYR A 142 3.78 6.89 2.19
C TYR A 142 4.15 6.75 3.68
N THR A 143 3.34 6.06 4.48
CA THR A 143 3.57 5.80 5.91
C THR A 143 4.62 4.72 6.20
N GLY A 144 5.42 4.33 5.20
CA GLY A 144 6.57 3.45 5.36
C GLY A 144 6.24 1.98 5.59
N ALA A 145 5.06 1.50 5.19
CA ALA A 145 4.59 0.15 5.53
C ALA A 145 5.56 -0.98 5.06
N PHE A 146 6.15 -0.84 3.86
CA PHE A 146 7.21 -1.74 3.37
C PHE A 146 8.53 -1.61 4.16
N SER A 147 8.89 -0.39 4.57
CA SER A 147 10.08 -0.15 5.39
C SER A 147 9.96 -0.84 6.75
N VAL A 148 8.79 -0.75 7.39
CA VAL A 148 8.54 -1.42 8.67
C VAL A 148 8.56 -2.94 8.48
N ALA A 149 7.98 -3.45 7.39
CA ALA A 149 8.02 -4.88 7.08
C ALA A 149 9.45 -5.42 6.92
N ALA A 150 10.32 -4.70 6.21
CA ALA A 150 11.73 -5.08 6.09
C ALA A 150 12.52 -4.91 7.39
N ALA A 151 12.27 -3.84 8.14
CA ALA A 151 12.92 -3.59 9.43
C ALA A 151 12.56 -4.65 10.48
N MET A 152 11.34 -5.18 10.45
CA MET A 152 10.92 -6.33 11.26
C MET A 152 11.65 -7.64 10.92
N ALA A 153 12.34 -7.71 9.77
CA ALA A 153 13.27 -8.79 9.43
C ALA A 153 14.74 -8.43 9.77
N GLY A 154 14.99 -7.28 10.39
CA GLY A 154 16.31 -6.79 10.77
C GLY A 154 17.07 -6.05 9.67
N ALA A 155 16.45 -5.75 8.52
CA ALA A 155 17.11 -4.98 7.46
C ALA A 155 17.19 -3.48 7.81
N GLU A 156 18.28 -2.84 7.39
CA GLU A 156 18.38 -1.38 7.37
C GLU A 156 17.48 -0.84 6.25
N THR A 157 16.76 0.26 6.49
CA THR A 157 15.81 0.79 5.50
C THR A 157 16.07 2.25 5.19
N THR A 158 15.88 2.61 3.92
CA THR A 158 15.81 4.00 3.46
C THR A 158 14.41 4.25 2.94
N THR A 159 13.67 5.09 3.66
CA THR A 159 12.27 5.43 3.38
C THR A 159 12.22 6.78 2.69
N LEU A 160 11.70 6.82 1.46
CA LEU A 160 11.66 8.02 0.64
C LEU A 160 10.24 8.42 0.29
N ASP A 161 9.89 9.68 0.58
CA ASP A 161 8.61 10.27 0.22
C ASP A 161 8.72 11.80 0.05
N LEU A 162 7.80 12.41 -0.68
CA LEU A 162 7.72 13.87 -0.82
C LEU A 162 7.19 14.54 0.46
N SER A 163 6.38 13.82 1.24
CA SER A 163 5.65 14.32 2.40
C SER A 163 6.42 14.10 3.70
N GLN A 164 6.81 15.18 4.36
CA GLN A 164 7.38 15.10 5.71
C GLN A 164 6.40 14.48 6.72
N PRO A 165 5.10 14.83 6.75
CA PRO A 165 4.13 14.17 7.63
C PRO A 165 4.09 12.65 7.46
N TYR A 166 4.26 12.13 6.24
CA TYR A 166 4.29 10.69 5.99
C TYR A 166 5.58 10.03 6.46
N LEU A 167 6.73 10.71 6.32
CA LEU A 167 7.99 10.25 6.92
C LEU A 167 7.92 10.23 8.45
N ASP A 168 7.27 11.22 9.07
CA ASP A 168 7.05 11.24 10.52
C ASP A 168 6.09 10.12 10.96
N TRP A 169 5.08 9.81 10.15
CA TRP A 169 4.22 8.64 10.37
C TRP A 169 4.99 7.32 10.24
N ALA A 170 5.87 7.21 9.24
CA ALA A 170 6.74 6.04 9.09
C ALA A 170 7.65 5.83 10.32
N ARG A 171 8.18 6.90 10.92
CA ARG A 171 8.92 6.82 12.19
C ARG A 171 8.05 6.26 13.32
N ARG A 172 6.81 6.75 13.47
CA ARG A 172 5.87 6.22 14.48
C ARG A 172 5.56 4.75 14.25
N ASN A 173 5.37 4.32 13.00
CA ASN A 173 5.16 2.91 12.68
C ASN A 173 6.37 2.03 13.05
N LEU A 174 7.61 2.50 12.94
CA LEU A 174 8.76 1.77 13.49
C LEU A 174 8.67 1.67 15.03
N CYS A 175 8.38 2.78 15.71
CA CYS A 175 8.24 2.80 17.17
C CYS A 175 7.15 1.83 17.67
N HIS A 176 6.01 1.74 16.98
CA HIS A 176 4.92 0.80 17.31
C HIS A 176 5.36 -0.66 17.29
N ASN A 177 6.47 -0.96 16.63
CA ASN A 177 7.06 -2.29 16.54
C ASN A 177 8.37 -2.43 17.34
N SER A 178 8.63 -1.52 18.29
CA SER A 178 9.87 -1.50 19.10
C SER A 178 11.16 -1.42 18.28
N LEU A 179 11.09 -0.82 17.08
CA LEU A 179 12.25 -0.56 16.23
C LEU A 179 12.71 0.88 16.44
N ASP A 180 14.02 1.08 16.59
CA ASP A 180 14.61 2.41 16.73
C ASP A 180 14.67 3.13 15.38
N PRO A 181 13.92 4.23 15.17
CA PRO A 181 13.98 4.98 13.91
C PRO A 181 15.38 5.54 13.59
N ALA A 182 16.27 5.72 14.58
CA ALA A 182 17.63 6.21 14.34
C ALA A 182 18.52 5.19 13.62
N ALA A 183 18.14 3.90 13.61
CA ALA A 183 18.81 2.86 12.83
C ALA A 183 18.40 2.85 11.34
N HIS A 184 17.49 3.76 10.92
CA HIS A 184 16.94 3.81 9.57
C HIS A 184 17.04 5.23 8.98
N HIS A 185 16.95 5.32 7.65
CA HIS A 185 17.05 6.59 6.91
C HIS A 185 15.69 7.05 6.41
N PHE A 186 15.47 8.36 6.46
CA PHE A 186 14.24 9.01 5.98
C PHE A 186 14.62 10.16 5.06
N CYS A 187 14.27 10.04 3.79
CA CYS A 187 14.68 10.95 2.74
C CYS A 187 13.46 11.70 2.20
N LYS A 188 13.31 12.96 2.60
CA LYS A 188 12.29 13.83 2.00
C LYS A 188 12.75 14.25 0.59
N GLY A 189 11.87 14.11 -0.38
CA GLY A 189 12.06 14.67 -1.72
C GLY A 189 11.73 13.72 -2.86
N ASP A 190 11.97 14.20 -4.08
CA ASP A 190 11.66 13.48 -5.31
C ASP A 190 12.48 12.19 -5.48
N THR A 191 11.80 11.09 -5.81
CA THR A 191 12.40 9.77 -6.01
C THR A 191 13.48 9.79 -7.10
N PHE A 192 13.22 10.45 -8.24
CA PHE A 192 14.18 10.48 -9.35
C PHE A 192 15.46 11.23 -8.95
N HIS A 193 15.33 12.32 -8.20
CA HIS A 193 16.47 13.05 -7.65
C HIS A 193 17.33 12.17 -6.75
N TRP A 194 16.71 11.50 -5.77
CA TRP A 194 17.42 10.65 -4.82
C TRP A 194 18.05 9.42 -5.46
N LEU A 195 17.38 8.76 -6.41
CA LEU A 195 17.98 7.65 -7.17
C LEU A 195 19.26 8.10 -7.90
N ARG A 196 19.23 9.27 -8.57
CA ARG A 196 20.44 9.83 -9.21
C ARG A 196 21.52 10.17 -8.19
N ARG A 197 21.15 10.68 -7.01
CA ARG A 197 22.09 10.99 -5.92
C ARG A 197 22.75 9.72 -5.37
N PHE A 198 21.97 8.68 -5.06
CA PHE A 198 22.49 7.40 -4.60
C PHE A 198 23.40 6.74 -5.63
N ALA A 199 23.05 6.80 -6.92
CA ALA A 199 23.90 6.32 -8.00
C ALA A 199 25.25 7.06 -8.06
N LYS A 200 25.26 8.39 -7.92
CA LYS A 200 26.50 9.18 -7.83
C LYS A 200 27.35 8.85 -6.61
N GLN A 201 26.71 8.46 -5.51
CA GLN A 201 27.38 8.06 -4.27
C GLN A 201 27.84 6.60 -4.28
N GLY A 202 27.49 5.82 -5.31
CA GLY A 202 27.73 4.37 -5.32
C GLY A 202 26.95 3.61 -4.23
N ARG A 203 25.86 4.18 -3.70
CA ARG A 203 25.03 3.52 -2.69
C ARG A 203 24.18 2.45 -3.38
N LEU A 204 24.28 1.22 -2.90
CA LEU A 204 23.55 0.07 -3.41
C LEU A 204 22.55 -0.46 -2.38
N PHE A 205 21.47 -1.06 -2.86
CA PHE A 205 20.40 -1.65 -2.06
C PHE A 205 20.13 -3.09 -2.49
N ASP A 206 19.79 -3.95 -1.54
CA ASP A 206 19.54 -5.38 -1.76
C ASP A 206 18.08 -5.64 -2.18
N GLY A 207 17.18 -4.74 -1.81
CA GLY A 207 15.79 -4.71 -2.28
C GLY A 207 15.33 -3.27 -2.52
N ILE A 208 14.57 -3.05 -3.60
CA ILE A 208 13.99 -1.74 -3.90
C ILE A 208 12.50 -1.89 -4.20
N VAL A 209 11.66 -1.09 -3.54
CA VAL A 209 10.22 -1.00 -3.80
C VAL A 209 9.91 0.28 -4.59
N LEU A 210 9.22 0.11 -5.71
CA LEU A 210 8.72 1.17 -6.59
C LEU A 210 7.19 1.11 -6.62
N ASP A 211 6.51 1.95 -5.83
CA ASP A 211 5.04 2.02 -5.78
C ASP A 211 4.52 3.46 -6.00
N PRO A 212 4.78 4.07 -7.17
CA PRO A 212 4.38 5.44 -7.42
C PRO A 212 2.86 5.60 -7.58
N PRO A 213 2.30 6.79 -7.30
CA PRO A 213 0.95 7.11 -7.74
C PRO A 213 0.86 7.07 -9.27
N THR A 214 -0.33 6.76 -9.81
CA THR A 214 -0.56 6.68 -11.28
C THR A 214 -0.16 7.96 -12.02
N PHE A 215 -0.38 9.09 -11.36
CA PHE A 215 -0.05 10.42 -11.82
C PHE A 215 0.53 11.22 -10.67
N SER A 216 1.65 11.90 -10.90
CA SER A 216 2.14 12.93 -9.99
C SER A 216 2.78 14.08 -10.74
N ARG A 217 2.93 15.19 -10.04
CA ARG A 217 3.75 16.33 -10.46
C ARG A 217 4.79 16.56 -9.40
N ASP A 218 6.03 16.76 -9.82
CA ASP A 218 7.08 17.21 -8.91
C ASP A 218 6.91 18.70 -8.57
N GLU A 219 7.73 19.21 -7.65
CA GLU A 219 7.73 20.61 -7.22
C GLU A 219 8.05 21.60 -8.36
N LYS A 220 8.61 21.11 -9.48
CA LYS A 220 8.98 21.89 -10.67
C LYS A 220 7.94 21.76 -11.79
N GLY A 221 6.85 21.03 -11.55
CA GLY A 221 5.78 20.79 -12.52
C GLY A 221 6.07 19.70 -13.54
N LYS A 222 7.18 18.94 -13.44
CA LYS A 222 7.40 17.75 -14.26
C LYS A 222 6.33 16.72 -13.92
N VAL A 223 5.63 16.26 -14.96
CA VAL A 223 4.61 15.23 -14.85
C VAL A 223 5.27 13.86 -14.89
N PHE A 224 4.88 12.98 -13.96
CA PHE A 224 5.13 11.55 -14.03
C PHE A 224 3.80 10.84 -14.30
N ARG A 225 3.78 9.97 -15.31
CA ARG A 225 2.68 9.06 -15.61
C ARG A 225 3.20 7.64 -15.67
N VAL A 226 2.59 6.74 -14.90
CA VAL A 226 2.98 5.32 -14.89
C VAL A 226 2.97 4.72 -16.30
N GLU A 227 1.99 5.08 -17.13
CA GLU A 227 1.84 4.59 -18.50
C GLU A 227 3.06 4.85 -19.41
N ASN A 228 3.84 5.90 -19.16
CA ASN A 228 4.96 6.30 -20.01
C ASN A 228 6.31 6.22 -19.29
N ASP A 229 6.34 6.56 -18.00
CA ASP A 229 7.57 6.91 -17.29
C ASP A 229 8.08 5.83 -16.33
N PHE A 230 7.32 4.76 -16.08
CA PHE A 230 7.72 3.71 -15.13
C PHE A 230 9.01 3.01 -15.58
N GLY A 231 9.20 2.81 -16.89
CA GLY A 231 10.44 2.27 -17.44
C GLY A 231 11.69 3.06 -17.04
N GLU A 232 11.64 4.40 -17.11
CA GLU A 232 12.74 5.28 -16.67
C GLU A 232 13.00 5.10 -15.17
N LEU A 233 11.94 5.04 -14.36
CA LEU A 233 12.03 4.84 -12.92
C LEU A 233 12.72 3.51 -12.58
N ALA A 234 12.30 2.41 -13.21
CA ALA A 234 12.90 1.09 -13.03
C ALA A 234 14.37 1.06 -13.47
N ALA A 235 14.70 1.69 -14.61
CA ALA A 235 16.07 1.80 -15.10
C ALA A 235 16.97 2.55 -14.12
N LEU A 236 16.48 3.64 -13.52
CA LEU A 236 17.21 4.39 -12.50
C LEU A 236 17.39 3.61 -11.20
N ALA A 237 16.35 2.88 -10.76
CA ALA A 237 16.42 2.01 -9.59
C ALA A 237 17.45 0.88 -9.79
N ALA A 238 17.49 0.26 -10.97
CA ALA A 238 18.46 -0.77 -11.31
C ALA A 238 19.92 -0.30 -11.20
N ARG A 239 20.21 0.99 -11.35
CA ARG A 239 21.57 1.55 -11.19
C ARG A 239 22.05 1.59 -9.74
N VAL A 240 21.13 1.51 -8.78
CA VAL A 240 21.44 1.47 -7.33
C VAL A 240 21.08 0.13 -6.72
N LEU A 241 20.86 -0.89 -7.55
CA LEU A 241 20.57 -2.26 -7.13
C LEU A 241 21.89 -3.02 -6.93
N ALA A 242 22.03 -3.68 -5.78
CA ALA A 242 23.16 -4.55 -5.49
C ALA A 242 23.17 -5.78 -6.43
N PRO A 243 24.33 -6.40 -6.68
CA PRO A 243 24.37 -7.71 -7.32
C PRO A 243 23.51 -8.72 -6.57
N GLY A 244 22.61 -9.42 -7.28
CA GLY A 244 21.65 -10.35 -6.68
C GLY A 244 20.49 -9.72 -5.91
N GLY A 245 20.34 -8.39 -5.96
CA GLY A 245 19.18 -7.70 -5.39
C GLY A 245 17.94 -7.79 -6.28
N TRP A 246 16.79 -7.43 -5.71
CA TRP A 246 15.49 -7.48 -6.40
C TRP A 246 14.80 -6.10 -6.47
N LEU A 247 13.95 -5.91 -7.48
CA LEU A 247 13.00 -4.80 -7.56
C LEU A 247 11.57 -5.32 -7.39
N LEU A 248 10.76 -4.67 -6.57
CA LEU A 248 9.30 -4.81 -6.54
C LEU A 248 8.69 -3.58 -7.21
N CYS A 249 8.11 -3.76 -8.39
CA CYS A 249 7.45 -2.72 -9.16
C CYS A 249 5.93 -2.88 -9.03
N CYS A 250 5.26 -1.87 -8.47
CA CYS A 250 3.83 -1.87 -8.22
C CYS A 250 3.12 -0.75 -8.98
N THR A 251 1.92 -1.03 -9.49
CA THR A 251 1.01 0.00 -10.01
C THR A 251 -0.45 -0.41 -9.87
N ASN A 252 -1.30 0.52 -9.48
CA ASN A 252 -2.75 0.38 -9.46
C ASN A 252 -3.44 0.97 -10.72
N PHE A 253 -2.67 1.35 -11.75
CA PHE A 253 -3.21 1.94 -12.97
C PHE A 253 -4.02 0.93 -13.77
N ARG A 254 -5.36 1.06 -13.76
CA ARG A 254 -6.30 0.11 -14.39
C ARG A 254 -6.13 -0.03 -15.91
N GLY A 255 -5.64 1.00 -16.60
CA GLY A 255 -5.46 1.00 -18.06
C GLY A 255 -4.31 0.14 -18.59
N MET A 256 -3.54 -0.51 -17.71
CA MET A 256 -2.40 -1.33 -18.07
C MET A 256 -2.68 -2.80 -17.75
N THR A 257 -2.23 -3.71 -18.61
CA THR A 257 -2.28 -5.16 -18.35
C THR A 257 -0.99 -5.62 -17.65
N PRO A 258 -0.99 -6.74 -16.91
CA PRO A 258 0.22 -7.28 -16.29
C PRO A 258 1.37 -7.49 -17.30
N GLY A 259 1.09 -8.14 -18.44
CA GLY A 259 2.09 -8.34 -19.49
C GLY A 259 2.53 -7.04 -20.18
N GLY A 260 1.65 -6.04 -20.28
CA GLY A 260 2.03 -4.71 -20.76
C GLY A 260 3.01 -4.00 -19.82
N PHE A 261 2.74 -4.10 -18.52
CA PHE A 261 3.60 -3.54 -17.48
C PHE A 261 4.98 -4.22 -17.46
N GLU A 262 5.02 -5.55 -17.48
CA GLU A 262 6.27 -6.31 -17.55
C GLU A 262 7.12 -5.91 -18.76
N ARG A 263 6.51 -5.79 -19.95
CA ARG A 263 7.23 -5.35 -21.15
C ARG A 263 7.80 -3.95 -21.00
N GLN A 264 7.05 -3.01 -20.41
CA GLN A 264 7.53 -1.65 -20.18
C GLN A 264 8.76 -1.64 -19.25
N LEU A 265 8.72 -2.44 -18.18
CA LEU A 265 9.81 -2.58 -17.23
C LEU A 265 11.05 -3.19 -17.91
N THR A 266 10.90 -4.38 -18.47
CA THR A 266 12.01 -5.17 -19.03
C THR A 266 12.67 -4.50 -20.23
N ALA A 267 11.93 -3.75 -21.05
CA ALA A 267 12.49 -2.99 -22.17
C ALA A 267 13.40 -1.82 -21.73
N SER A 268 13.30 -1.37 -20.47
CA SER A 268 14.02 -0.19 -19.98
C SER A 268 15.22 -0.55 -19.09
N LEU A 269 15.34 -1.81 -18.65
CA LEU A 269 16.39 -2.22 -17.73
C LEU A 269 17.77 -2.20 -18.40
N PRO A 270 18.83 -1.77 -17.70
CA PRO A 270 20.19 -1.74 -18.24
C PRO A 270 20.79 -3.15 -18.41
N ARG A 271 20.20 -4.17 -17.79
CA ARG A 271 20.57 -5.58 -17.90
C ARG A 271 19.30 -6.44 -17.86
N PRO A 272 19.29 -7.62 -18.53
CA PRO A 272 18.19 -8.56 -18.40
C PRO A 272 17.98 -8.99 -16.95
N MET A 273 16.72 -9.03 -16.52
CA MET A 273 16.27 -9.57 -15.24
C MET A 273 15.06 -10.45 -15.49
N SER A 274 14.92 -11.53 -14.73
CA SER A 274 13.74 -12.38 -14.75
C SER A 274 12.57 -11.65 -14.08
N ALA A 275 11.36 -11.88 -14.59
CA ALA A 275 10.15 -11.24 -14.08
C ALA A 275 9.15 -12.29 -13.59
N HIS A 276 8.54 -12.05 -12.43
CA HIS A 276 7.39 -12.82 -11.96
C HIS A 276 6.34 -11.92 -11.32
N HIS A 277 5.09 -12.37 -11.32
CA HIS A 277 3.95 -11.58 -10.87
C HIS A 277 3.39 -12.12 -9.56
N THR A 278 2.96 -11.22 -8.68
CA THR A 278 2.15 -11.57 -7.51
C THR A 278 0.69 -11.21 -7.77
N PRO A 279 -0.26 -12.11 -7.51
CA PRO A 279 -1.69 -11.81 -7.66
C PRO A 279 -2.16 -10.81 -6.59
N MET A 280 -3.38 -10.28 -6.77
CA MET A 280 -4.08 -9.57 -5.69
C MET A 280 -4.24 -10.48 -4.47
N PRO A 281 -4.26 -9.92 -3.24
CA PRO A 281 -4.62 -10.68 -2.05
C PRO A 281 -6.03 -11.30 -2.17
N PRO A 282 -6.28 -12.46 -1.52
CA PRO A 282 -7.50 -13.25 -1.73
C PRO A 282 -8.80 -12.57 -1.30
N ASP A 283 -8.73 -11.53 -0.47
CA ASP A 283 -9.86 -10.70 -0.08
C ASP A 283 -10.28 -9.67 -1.14
N PHE A 284 -9.44 -9.41 -2.13
CA PHE A 284 -9.70 -8.54 -3.28
C PHE A 284 -10.13 -9.39 -4.48
N THR A 285 -11.44 -9.53 -4.65
CA THR A 285 -12.08 -10.46 -5.58
C THR A 285 -12.75 -9.79 -6.77
N ASP A 286 -12.82 -8.45 -6.80
CA ASP A 286 -13.22 -7.69 -7.99
C ASP A 286 -12.10 -7.72 -9.06
N ALA A 287 -12.28 -6.97 -10.15
CA ALA A 287 -11.31 -6.83 -11.21
C ALA A 287 -9.92 -6.44 -10.66
N ALA A 288 -8.95 -7.34 -10.81
CA ALA A 288 -7.59 -7.15 -10.39
C ALA A 288 -6.98 -5.88 -11.01
N TYR A 289 -6.63 -4.93 -10.15
CA TYR A 289 -6.15 -3.62 -10.58
C TYR A 289 -4.67 -3.39 -10.22
N LEU A 290 -4.19 -3.95 -9.11
CA LEU A 290 -2.78 -3.92 -8.73
C LEU A 290 -2.00 -4.87 -9.63
N LYS A 291 -0.88 -4.40 -10.14
CA LYS A 291 0.15 -5.22 -10.77
C LYS A 291 1.36 -5.14 -9.87
N SER A 292 1.86 -6.29 -9.46
CA SER A 292 3.10 -6.41 -8.70
C SER A 292 4.04 -7.31 -9.48
N VAL A 293 5.09 -6.70 -10.04
CA VAL A 293 6.12 -7.38 -10.81
C VAL A 293 7.42 -7.35 -10.02
N TRP A 294 7.95 -8.54 -9.75
CA TRP A 294 9.26 -8.71 -9.15
C TRP A 294 10.29 -8.91 -10.26
N LEU A 295 11.41 -8.21 -10.16
CA LEU A 295 12.54 -8.32 -11.08
C LEU A 295 13.77 -8.81 -10.31
N GLU A 296 14.40 -9.90 -10.79
CA GLU A 296 15.59 -10.52 -10.20
C GLU A 296 16.60 -11.03 -11.24
#